data_AF-A0A7V3UYK0-F1
#
_entry.id   AF-A0A7V3UYK0-F1
#
_cell.length_a   1.000
_cell.length_b   1.000
_cell.length_c   1.000
_cell.angle_alpha   90.00
_cell.angle_beta   90.00
_cell.angle_gamma   90.00
#
_symmetry.space_group_name_H-M   'P 1'
#
loop_
_entity.id
_entity.type
_entity.pdbx_description
1 polymer ?
#
loop_
_entity_poly.entity_id
_entity_poly.type
_entity_poly.pdbx_seq_one_letter_code
_entity_poly.pdbx_strand_id
1 'polypeptide(L)'
;MDRVRFDFETGDLQGWQVMEGRFGALVSDRAMCRNTPGQLYPKEGRYYLSTTELADGGFDDGMTGVIESPVVRLTGPVVTLHVGGGAHPETYVALCTEDGVERKVARGANSETMQRIRWEVPELVGTRVFLSVVDRHTGSWGHVTLDAVELQGVLDLEATQRLRQTYEARKAARLKAQEAEAQARARRRGEHRKQLRDPAYLFAQGQSRVYSGETLEAIAMPVGGIGTGCIQMDGHGRPALWQIFGNYHAARIRDSLLGIRCKVGASRPVVRALQDIGTGPFQGMRTARFRGEYPFGWWSFRDPAVPVEAELEVFSPLVPGNARDSAFPAAVFRVTIRNRGSKPATVHLLALQQNALGLNPAEEPAGREAPSYGGNRCRVVREPGLTMAAMSREGYPGTMALAALGGHVAASADCGSLDTAHQSFAETGTVGGPTETPPSPKGRTFNAALTVPLRLEAGESRTQVFLIAWHVPGQVHGEGKWQSEGCMYENWWPDALAVARELKRRLPELLLRTQ
;
A
#
# COMPACT_ATOMS: atom_id res chain seq x y z
N MET A 1 -28.91 16.83 -45.83
CA MET A 1 -28.11 16.02 -44.90
C MET A 1 -28.50 16.47 -43.51
N ASP A 2 -29.00 15.55 -42.70
CA ASP A 2 -29.52 15.89 -41.37
C ASP A 2 -28.34 16.25 -40.45
N ARG A 3 -28.37 17.47 -39.91
CA ARG A 3 -27.35 18.04 -39.03
C ARG A 3 -28.01 18.36 -37.70
N VAL A 4 -27.47 17.81 -36.62
CA VAL A 4 -27.87 18.14 -35.24
C VAL A 4 -26.93 19.22 -34.72
N ARG A 5 -27.51 20.28 -34.15
CA ARG A 5 -26.76 21.40 -33.59
C ARG A 5 -27.17 21.63 -32.13
N PHE A 6 -26.19 21.80 -31.25
CA PHE A 6 -26.38 22.33 -29.91
C PHE A 6 -25.53 23.61 -29.77
N ASP A 7 -26.18 24.75 -29.99
CA ASP A 7 -25.63 26.10 -29.93
C ASP A 7 -26.20 26.92 -28.78
N PHE A 8 -27.17 26.38 -28.04
CA PHE A 8 -27.83 27.00 -26.88
C PHE A 8 -28.54 28.33 -27.17
N GLU A 9 -28.63 28.75 -28.43
CA GLU A 9 -29.19 30.03 -28.86
C GLU A 9 -30.69 30.19 -28.58
N THR A 10 -31.38 29.08 -28.28
CA THR A 10 -32.75 29.05 -27.78
C THR A 10 -32.88 29.59 -26.35
N GLY A 11 -31.75 29.81 -25.65
CA GLY A 11 -31.73 30.21 -24.24
C GLY A 11 -32.05 29.07 -23.28
N ASP A 12 -32.05 27.83 -23.78
CA ASP A 12 -32.28 26.61 -22.99
C ASP A 12 -31.21 25.55 -23.27
N LEU A 13 -31.28 24.43 -22.55
CA LEU A 13 -30.31 23.34 -22.66
C LEU A 13 -30.49 22.48 -23.91
N GLN A 14 -31.46 22.76 -24.79
CA GLN A 14 -31.71 21.98 -26.02
C GLN A 14 -31.78 20.46 -25.78
N GLY A 15 -32.38 20.08 -24.65
CA GLY A 15 -32.52 18.69 -24.23
C GLY A 15 -31.33 18.10 -23.48
N TRP A 16 -30.22 18.83 -23.27
CA TRP A 16 -29.17 18.41 -22.34
C TRP A 16 -29.71 18.33 -20.92
N GLN A 17 -29.16 17.43 -20.11
CA GLN A 17 -29.64 17.17 -18.76
C GLN A 17 -28.49 16.98 -17.77
N VAL A 18 -28.63 17.56 -16.58
CA VAL A 18 -27.74 17.31 -15.45
C VAL A 18 -28.03 15.91 -14.91
N MET A 19 -27.02 15.04 -14.94
CA MET A 19 -27.08 13.64 -14.47
C MET A 19 -26.55 13.52 -13.03
N GLU A 20 -25.49 14.27 -12.74
CA GLU A 20 -24.82 14.35 -11.44
C GLU A 20 -24.59 15.80 -11.02
N GLY A 21 -24.54 16.01 -9.71
CA GLY A 21 -24.13 17.28 -9.15
C GLY A 21 -25.20 18.37 -9.18
N ARG A 22 -24.75 19.61 -8.98
CA ARG A 22 -25.61 20.79 -8.98
C ARG A 22 -24.81 21.96 -9.56
N PHE A 23 -25.41 22.63 -10.52
CA PHE A 23 -24.87 23.82 -11.16
C PHE A 23 -25.82 25.01 -10.96
N GLY A 24 -25.29 26.21 -11.15
CA GLY A 24 -26.05 27.47 -11.11
C GLY A 24 -26.79 27.71 -12.42
N ALA A 25 -26.32 28.69 -13.20
CA ALA A 25 -26.87 29.10 -14.48
C ALA A 25 -26.12 28.41 -15.64
N LEU A 26 -26.64 27.27 -16.11
CA LEU A 26 -25.95 26.45 -17.11
C LEU A 26 -25.92 27.03 -18.52
N VAL A 27 -26.87 27.91 -18.86
CA VAL A 27 -26.90 28.61 -20.15
C VAL A 27 -26.61 30.08 -19.87
N SER A 28 -25.50 30.56 -20.42
CA SER A 28 -24.94 31.87 -20.10
C SER A 28 -24.93 32.78 -21.32
N ASP A 29 -25.33 34.04 -21.16
CA ASP A 29 -25.20 35.08 -22.20
C ASP A 29 -24.09 36.11 -21.93
N ARG A 30 -23.10 35.72 -21.13
CA ARG A 30 -21.99 36.60 -20.72
C ARG A 30 -21.40 37.38 -21.88
N ALA A 31 -21.50 38.70 -21.84
CA ALA A 31 -21.00 39.53 -22.94
C ALA A 31 -19.46 39.58 -22.99
N MET A 32 -18.79 39.64 -21.83
CA MET A 32 -17.35 39.90 -21.73
C MET A 32 -16.61 38.85 -20.91
N CYS A 33 -15.37 38.55 -21.29
CA CYS A 33 -14.46 37.71 -20.51
C CYS A 33 -14.22 38.33 -19.11
N ARG A 34 -14.32 37.51 -18.06
CA ARG A 34 -14.09 37.89 -16.66
C ARG A 34 -12.60 38.08 -16.36
N ASN A 35 -11.75 37.25 -16.93
CA ASN A 35 -10.30 37.25 -16.72
C ASN A 35 -9.56 38.14 -17.73
N THR A 36 -10.23 38.59 -18.80
CA THR A 36 -9.69 39.55 -19.77
C THR A 36 -10.66 40.73 -19.98
N PRO A 37 -10.63 41.74 -19.08
CA PRO A 37 -11.51 42.90 -19.19
C PRO A 37 -11.37 43.62 -20.54
N GLY A 38 -12.49 43.99 -21.15
CA GLY A 38 -12.52 44.62 -22.49
C GLY A 38 -12.68 43.62 -23.65
N GLN A 39 -12.47 42.33 -23.42
CA GLN A 39 -12.63 41.30 -24.45
C GLN A 39 -14.06 40.76 -24.46
N LEU A 40 -14.69 40.69 -25.65
CA LEU A 40 -15.96 39.98 -25.82
C LEU A 40 -15.76 38.48 -25.62
N TYR A 41 -16.71 37.84 -24.94
CA TYR A 41 -16.66 36.39 -24.73
C TYR A 41 -16.75 35.67 -26.10
N PRO A 42 -15.78 34.82 -26.47
CA PRO A 42 -15.70 34.21 -27.80
C PRO A 42 -16.63 32.99 -27.91
N LYS A 43 -17.93 33.27 -27.98
CA LYS A 43 -19.04 32.34 -28.20
C LYS A 43 -19.68 32.57 -29.56
N GLU A 44 -20.37 31.58 -30.10
CA GLU A 44 -21.11 31.69 -31.36
C GLU A 44 -22.55 32.13 -31.08
N GLY A 45 -22.85 33.41 -31.33
CA GLY A 45 -24.17 33.97 -31.05
C GLY A 45 -24.24 34.57 -29.65
N ARG A 46 -25.33 34.31 -28.93
CA ARG A 46 -25.62 34.93 -27.63
C ARG A 46 -25.34 34.00 -26.46
N TYR A 47 -25.65 32.71 -26.56
CA TYR A 47 -25.67 31.79 -25.44
C TYR A 47 -24.61 30.69 -25.58
N TYR A 48 -24.19 30.12 -24.46
CA TYR A 48 -23.31 28.95 -24.42
C TYR A 48 -23.55 28.18 -23.12
N LEU A 49 -23.12 26.91 -23.06
CA LEU A 49 -23.17 26.12 -21.84
C LEU A 49 -21.96 26.45 -20.96
N SER A 50 -22.19 26.68 -19.66
CA SER A 50 -21.13 26.89 -18.67
C SER A 50 -21.41 26.19 -17.35
N THR A 51 -20.39 25.56 -16.77
CA THR A 51 -20.52 24.90 -15.45
C THR A 51 -20.14 25.78 -14.27
N THR A 52 -19.67 27.03 -14.48
CA THR A 52 -19.24 27.94 -13.38
C THR A 52 -20.24 29.05 -13.05
N GLU A 53 -21.18 29.36 -13.95
CA GLU A 53 -21.94 30.61 -13.82
C GLU A 53 -23.06 30.54 -12.78
N LEU A 54 -23.32 31.65 -12.11
CA LEU A 54 -24.43 31.82 -11.16
C LEU A 54 -25.50 32.75 -11.74
N ALA A 55 -26.74 32.60 -11.26
CA ALA A 55 -27.89 33.36 -11.77
C ALA A 55 -27.82 34.88 -11.50
N ASP A 56 -26.99 35.30 -10.55
CA ASP A 56 -26.73 36.71 -10.22
C ASP A 56 -25.59 37.33 -11.05
N GLY A 57 -25.05 36.59 -12.02
CA GLY A 57 -23.89 37.00 -12.82
C GLY A 57 -22.54 36.67 -12.17
N GLY A 58 -22.54 36.10 -10.96
CA GLY A 58 -21.38 35.55 -10.26
C GLY A 58 -20.81 34.28 -10.89
N PHE A 59 -19.85 33.64 -10.22
CA PHE A 59 -19.27 32.35 -10.62
C PHE A 59 -18.84 31.52 -9.40
N ASP A 60 -18.78 30.20 -9.58
CA ASP A 60 -18.32 29.24 -8.58
C ASP A 60 -17.66 28.03 -9.26
N ASP A 61 -16.33 28.04 -9.29
CA ASP A 61 -15.50 26.91 -9.75
C ASP A 61 -15.51 25.71 -8.78
N GLY A 62 -16.22 25.81 -7.65
CA GLY A 62 -16.45 24.70 -6.73
C GLY A 62 -17.64 23.81 -7.12
N MET A 63 -18.44 24.22 -8.10
CA MET A 63 -19.57 23.42 -8.59
C MET A 63 -19.06 22.21 -9.38
N THR A 64 -19.62 21.04 -9.10
CA THR A 64 -19.25 19.79 -9.78
C THR A 64 -20.49 19.06 -10.24
N GLY A 65 -20.34 18.26 -11.31
CA GLY A 65 -21.41 17.46 -11.87
C GLY A 65 -21.11 16.89 -13.25
N VAL A 66 -22.13 16.27 -13.83
CA VAL A 66 -22.09 15.71 -15.18
C VAL A 66 -23.34 16.13 -15.93
N ILE A 67 -23.19 16.62 -17.15
CA ILE A 67 -24.28 17.07 -18.02
C ILE A 67 -24.18 16.31 -19.33
N GLU A 68 -25.27 15.67 -19.76
CA GLU A 68 -25.28 14.85 -20.97
C GLU A 68 -26.25 15.38 -22.02
N SER A 69 -25.81 15.35 -23.28
CA SER A 69 -26.65 15.69 -24.43
C SER A 69 -27.71 14.63 -24.70
N PRO A 70 -28.72 14.94 -25.53
CA PRO A 70 -29.49 13.92 -26.23
C PRO A 70 -28.60 12.99 -27.06
N VAL A 71 -29.07 11.77 -27.27
CA VAL A 71 -28.42 10.76 -28.12
C VAL A 71 -28.64 11.11 -29.59
N VAL A 72 -27.57 11.01 -30.37
CA VAL A 72 -27.55 11.21 -31.82
C VAL A 72 -27.09 9.92 -32.48
N ARG A 73 -27.81 9.44 -33.50
CA ARG A 73 -27.29 8.44 -34.42
C ARG A 73 -26.47 9.15 -35.49
N LEU A 74 -25.17 8.88 -35.54
CA LEU A 74 -24.28 9.52 -36.51
C LEU A 74 -24.57 9.01 -37.93
N THR A 75 -24.71 9.94 -38.87
CA THR A 75 -24.82 9.66 -40.32
C THR A 75 -23.58 10.11 -41.07
N GLY A 76 -22.69 10.87 -40.43
CA GLY A 76 -21.40 11.26 -40.98
C GLY A 76 -20.29 11.28 -39.92
N PRO A 77 -19.01 11.33 -40.35
CA PRO A 77 -17.87 11.03 -39.49
C PRO A 77 -17.37 12.23 -38.70
N VAL A 78 -18.01 13.40 -38.80
CA VAL A 78 -17.49 14.66 -38.27
C VAL A 78 -18.35 15.14 -37.12
N VAL A 79 -17.69 15.42 -36.00
CA VAL A 79 -18.25 16.15 -34.85
C VAL A 79 -17.38 17.37 -34.59
N THR A 80 -18.00 18.54 -34.49
CA THR A 80 -17.29 19.78 -34.12
C THR A 80 -17.91 20.40 -32.89
N LEU A 81 -17.11 21.06 -32.07
CA LEU A 81 -17.55 21.76 -30.86
C LEU A 81 -16.52 22.82 -30.46
N HIS A 82 -16.92 23.82 -29.70
CA HIS A 82 -16.00 24.77 -29.07
C HIS A 82 -15.94 24.47 -27.57
N VAL A 83 -14.73 24.30 -27.02
CA VAL A 83 -14.52 23.95 -25.61
C VAL A 83 -13.58 24.97 -24.95
N GLY A 84 -14.00 25.55 -23.84
CA GLY A 84 -13.20 26.43 -22.99
C GLY A 84 -13.21 25.96 -21.53
N GLY A 85 -12.61 26.77 -20.66
CA GLY A 85 -12.47 26.45 -19.24
C GLY A 85 -11.17 25.73 -18.90
N GLY A 86 -11.22 24.83 -17.91
CA GLY A 86 -10.06 24.15 -17.33
C GLY A 86 -9.38 23.13 -18.23
N ALA A 87 -8.07 22.98 -18.02
CA ALA A 87 -7.22 21.96 -18.63
C ALA A 87 -7.06 20.69 -17.75
N HIS A 88 -7.80 20.61 -16.65
CA HIS A 88 -7.68 19.52 -15.67
C HIS A 88 -8.13 18.18 -16.25
N PRO A 89 -7.55 17.05 -15.79
CA PRO A 89 -8.02 15.72 -16.20
C PRO A 89 -9.50 15.47 -15.87
N GLU A 90 -10.01 16.13 -14.83
CA GLU A 90 -11.33 15.98 -14.21
C GLU A 90 -12.40 16.94 -14.78
N THR A 91 -12.02 17.80 -15.73
CA THR A 91 -12.88 18.85 -16.31
C THR A 91 -12.77 18.77 -17.83
N TYR A 92 -13.77 18.19 -18.49
CA TYR A 92 -13.69 17.84 -19.91
C TYR A 92 -15.05 17.64 -20.58
N VAL A 93 -15.04 17.60 -21.93
CA VAL A 93 -16.16 17.16 -22.77
C VAL A 93 -15.77 15.87 -23.47
N ALA A 94 -16.59 14.83 -23.37
CA ALA A 94 -16.37 13.56 -24.02
C ALA A 94 -17.46 13.22 -25.04
N LEU A 95 -17.08 12.58 -26.14
CA LEU A 95 -17.99 11.87 -27.03
C LEU A 95 -18.09 10.42 -26.56
N CYS A 96 -19.29 10.01 -26.15
CA CYS A 96 -19.55 8.71 -25.57
C CYS A 96 -20.44 7.88 -26.49
N THR A 97 -20.22 6.57 -26.54
CA THR A 97 -21.17 5.62 -27.12
C THR A 97 -22.35 5.36 -26.16
N GLU A 98 -23.50 4.86 -26.66
CA GLU A 98 -24.72 4.61 -25.86
C GLU A 98 -24.49 3.70 -24.62
N ASP A 99 -23.45 2.86 -24.63
CA ASP A 99 -23.02 2.02 -23.49
C ASP A 99 -22.18 2.78 -22.43
N GLY A 100 -21.88 4.05 -22.67
CA GLY A 100 -21.16 4.95 -21.75
C GLY A 100 -19.64 4.96 -21.95
N VAL A 101 -19.11 4.38 -23.04
CA VAL A 101 -17.66 4.38 -23.26
C VAL A 101 -17.22 5.66 -23.98
N GLU A 102 -16.28 6.38 -23.37
CA GLU A 102 -15.66 7.57 -23.96
C GLU A 102 -14.79 7.19 -25.17
N ARG A 103 -14.98 7.88 -26.30
CA ARG A 103 -14.24 7.67 -27.56
C ARG A 103 -13.32 8.83 -27.91
N LYS A 104 -13.75 10.05 -27.60
CA LYS A 104 -12.96 11.27 -27.77
C LYS A 104 -13.17 12.16 -26.55
N VAL A 105 -12.16 12.94 -26.22
CA VAL A 105 -12.19 13.89 -25.10
C VAL A 105 -11.54 15.20 -25.53
N ALA A 106 -12.14 16.32 -25.14
CA ALA A 106 -11.63 17.67 -25.30
C ALA A 106 -11.67 18.41 -23.96
N ARG A 107 -10.76 19.37 -23.79
CA ARG A 107 -10.60 20.16 -22.58
C ARG A 107 -10.39 21.62 -22.95
N GLY A 108 -10.60 22.50 -21.99
CA GLY A 108 -10.14 23.87 -22.10
C GLY A 108 -8.62 23.97 -21.91
N ALA A 109 -8.11 25.20 -21.92
CA ALA A 109 -6.69 25.49 -21.76
C ALA A 109 -6.44 26.46 -20.59
N ASN A 110 -7.24 26.37 -19.53
CA ASN A 110 -7.33 27.37 -18.47
C ASN A 110 -7.58 28.76 -19.09
N SER A 111 -8.59 28.84 -19.96
CA SER A 111 -8.93 30.05 -20.71
C SER A 111 -10.44 30.17 -20.92
N GLU A 112 -10.94 31.41 -20.86
CA GLU A 112 -12.30 31.76 -21.29
C GLU A 112 -12.43 31.76 -22.82
N THR A 113 -11.31 31.67 -23.54
CA THR A 113 -11.33 31.47 -24.99
C THR A 113 -11.59 30.01 -25.32
N MET A 114 -12.73 29.76 -25.98
CA MET A 114 -13.06 28.41 -26.43
C MET A 114 -12.23 28.00 -27.65
N GLN A 115 -11.71 26.78 -27.61
CA GLN A 115 -10.96 26.18 -28.70
C GLN A 115 -11.91 25.44 -29.64
N ARG A 116 -11.74 25.65 -30.96
CA ARG A 116 -12.50 24.90 -31.97
C ARG A 116 -11.94 23.48 -32.08
N ILE A 117 -12.74 22.50 -31.70
CA ILE A 117 -12.43 21.09 -31.78
C ILE A 117 -13.14 20.49 -32.99
N ARG A 118 -12.41 19.66 -33.72
CA ARG A 118 -12.94 18.83 -34.80
C ARG A 118 -12.49 17.40 -34.56
N TRP A 119 -13.44 16.49 -34.37
CA TRP A 119 -13.21 15.06 -34.29
C TRP A 119 -13.65 14.39 -35.59
N GLU A 120 -12.77 13.56 -36.12
CA GLU A 120 -13.08 12.60 -37.18
C GLU A 120 -13.22 11.21 -36.56
N VAL A 121 -14.40 10.64 -36.71
CA VAL A 121 -14.86 9.40 -36.08
C VAL A 121 -15.60 8.50 -37.10
N PRO A 122 -14.96 8.14 -38.24
CA PRO A 122 -15.57 7.25 -39.23
C PRO A 122 -16.03 5.91 -38.64
N GLU A 123 -15.35 5.42 -37.60
CA GLU A 123 -15.68 4.20 -36.87
C GLU A 123 -17.01 4.27 -36.09
N LEU A 124 -17.53 5.48 -35.84
CA LEU A 124 -18.78 5.68 -35.09
C LEU A 124 -19.98 5.95 -36.01
N VAL A 125 -19.79 6.04 -37.33
CA VAL A 125 -20.90 6.24 -38.27
C VAL A 125 -21.89 5.07 -38.18
N GLY A 126 -23.18 5.40 -38.08
CA GLY A 126 -24.26 4.44 -37.87
C GLY A 126 -24.53 4.09 -36.40
N THR A 127 -23.59 4.40 -35.49
CA THR A 127 -23.74 4.16 -34.04
C THR A 127 -24.48 5.31 -33.35
N ARG A 128 -24.96 5.04 -32.14
CA ARG A 128 -25.58 6.03 -31.26
C ARG A 128 -24.55 6.59 -30.29
N VAL A 129 -24.44 7.91 -30.24
CA VAL A 129 -23.49 8.64 -29.41
C VAL A 129 -24.19 9.77 -28.65
N PHE A 130 -23.58 10.23 -27.56
CA PHE A 130 -23.96 11.45 -26.87
C PHE A 130 -22.70 12.17 -26.39
N LEU A 131 -22.83 13.44 -26.02
CA LEU A 131 -21.75 14.21 -25.40
C LEU A 131 -21.97 14.28 -23.88
N SER A 132 -20.88 14.15 -23.13
CA SER A 132 -20.87 14.29 -21.68
C SER A 132 -19.92 15.42 -21.30
N VAL A 133 -20.43 16.45 -20.64
CA VAL A 133 -19.65 17.50 -19.96
C VAL A 133 -19.43 17.03 -18.54
N VAL A 134 -18.17 16.77 -18.18
CA VAL A 134 -17.76 16.28 -16.86
C VAL A 134 -16.98 17.39 -16.17
N ASP A 135 -17.43 17.76 -14.99
CA ASP A 135 -16.76 18.76 -14.16
C ASP A 135 -16.67 18.27 -12.72
N ARG A 136 -15.44 17.92 -12.30
CA ARG A 136 -15.19 17.35 -10.96
C ARG A 136 -14.07 18.06 -10.20
N HIS A 137 -13.54 19.15 -10.74
CA HIS A 137 -12.46 19.90 -10.12
C HIS A 137 -13.04 21.07 -9.32
N THR A 138 -12.60 21.26 -8.07
CA THR A 138 -13.11 22.34 -7.19
C THR A 138 -12.12 23.51 -7.03
N GLY A 139 -11.00 23.48 -7.74
CA GLY A 139 -9.96 24.52 -7.72
C GLY A 139 -10.11 25.51 -8.86
N SER A 140 -9.16 26.44 -9.00
CA SER A 140 -9.18 27.43 -10.09
C SER A 140 -9.28 26.76 -11.46
N TRP A 141 -10.14 27.32 -12.33
CA TRP A 141 -10.48 26.72 -13.62
C TRP A 141 -11.19 25.37 -13.50
N GLY A 142 -11.86 25.11 -12.38
CA GLY A 142 -12.77 23.99 -12.20
C GLY A 142 -14.09 24.21 -12.91
N HIS A 143 -14.04 24.37 -14.24
CA HIS A 143 -15.23 24.49 -15.07
C HIS A 143 -15.01 24.17 -16.54
N VAL A 144 -16.08 23.82 -17.24
CA VAL A 144 -16.15 23.64 -18.68
C VAL A 144 -17.09 24.68 -19.27
N THR A 145 -16.70 25.28 -20.39
CA THR A 145 -17.62 26.01 -21.27
C THR A 145 -17.71 25.32 -22.61
N LEU A 146 -18.92 25.18 -23.15
CA LEU A 146 -19.19 24.43 -24.38
C LEU A 146 -20.14 25.22 -25.27
N ASP A 147 -19.83 25.26 -26.56
CA ASP A 147 -20.64 25.94 -27.57
C ASP A 147 -20.46 25.32 -28.97
N ALA A 148 -21.25 25.76 -29.94
CA ALA A 148 -21.12 25.48 -31.37
C ALA A 148 -20.97 23.97 -31.69
N VAL A 149 -21.73 23.14 -30.99
CA VAL A 149 -21.68 21.69 -31.20
C VAL A 149 -22.45 21.35 -32.47
N GLU A 150 -21.80 20.67 -33.40
CA GLU A 150 -22.44 20.14 -34.61
C GLU A 150 -22.09 18.66 -34.80
N LEU A 151 -23.11 17.85 -35.10
CA LEU A 151 -22.98 16.45 -35.46
C LEU A 151 -23.74 16.19 -36.76
N GLN A 152 -23.17 15.40 -37.66
CA GLN A 152 -23.91 14.84 -38.80
C GLN A 152 -24.68 13.62 -38.33
N GLY A 153 -25.99 13.73 -38.19
CA GLY A 153 -26.78 12.68 -37.58
C GLY A 153 -28.26 13.02 -37.40
N VAL A 154 -28.96 12.11 -36.73
CA VAL A 154 -30.38 12.24 -36.39
C VAL A 154 -30.53 12.05 -34.88
N LEU A 155 -31.28 12.94 -34.23
CA LEU A 155 -31.61 12.79 -32.80
C LEU A 155 -32.42 11.51 -32.57
N ASP A 156 -32.03 10.72 -31.57
CA ASP A 156 -32.72 9.50 -31.15
C ASP A 156 -33.27 9.72 -29.73
N LEU A 157 -34.48 10.28 -29.64
CA LEU A 157 -35.12 10.62 -28.37
C LEU A 157 -35.48 9.37 -27.55
N GLU A 158 -35.79 8.25 -28.20
CA GLU A 158 -36.05 6.99 -27.50
C GLU A 158 -34.77 6.44 -26.86
N ALA A 159 -33.64 6.47 -27.58
CA ALA A 159 -32.34 6.11 -27.02
C ALA A 159 -31.94 7.04 -25.88
N THR A 160 -32.24 8.33 -26.01
CA THR A 160 -32.03 9.32 -24.94
C THR A 160 -32.80 8.95 -23.67
N GLN A 161 -34.07 8.57 -23.79
CA GLN A 161 -34.88 8.13 -22.64
C GLN A 161 -34.34 6.83 -22.03
N ARG A 162 -33.94 5.85 -22.84
CA ARG A 162 -33.35 4.58 -22.36
C ARG A 162 -32.03 4.80 -21.62
N LEU A 163 -31.15 5.65 -22.14
CA LEU A 163 -29.88 6.01 -21.51
C LEU A 163 -30.12 6.58 -20.10
N ARG A 164 -31.03 7.55 -19.99
CA ARG A 164 -31.39 8.22 -18.73
C ARG A 164 -32.02 7.26 -17.71
N GLN A 165 -32.95 6.41 -18.14
CA GLN A 165 -33.55 5.40 -17.27
C GLN A 165 -32.51 4.41 -16.76
N THR A 166 -31.57 3.99 -17.62
CA THR A 166 -30.48 3.10 -17.24
C THR A 166 -29.55 3.76 -16.22
N TYR A 167 -29.23 5.04 -16.42
CA TYR A 167 -28.43 5.82 -15.48
C TYR A 167 -29.10 5.92 -14.10
N GLU A 168 -30.37 6.33 -14.05
CA GLU A 168 -31.12 6.45 -12.78
C GLU A 168 -31.28 5.10 -12.07
N ALA A 169 -31.52 4.01 -12.80
CA ALA A 169 -31.57 2.67 -12.23
C ALA A 169 -30.23 2.25 -11.60
N ARG A 170 -29.10 2.51 -12.27
CA ARG A 170 -27.75 2.24 -11.74
C ARG A 170 -27.45 3.08 -10.51
N LYS A 171 -27.79 4.38 -10.53
CA LYS A 171 -27.62 5.30 -9.41
C LYS A 171 -28.44 4.88 -8.19
N ALA A 172 -29.72 4.53 -8.39
CA ALA A 172 -30.60 4.03 -7.34
C ALA A 172 -30.09 2.71 -6.73
N ALA A 173 -29.62 1.78 -7.57
CA ALA A 173 -29.04 0.52 -7.10
C ALA A 173 -27.77 0.75 -6.25
N ARG A 174 -26.87 1.65 -6.68
CA ARG A 174 -25.67 2.05 -5.92
C ARG A 174 -26.04 2.66 -4.57
N LEU A 175 -26.97 3.61 -4.53
CA LEU A 175 -27.39 4.27 -3.29
C LEU A 175 -28.03 3.26 -2.32
N LYS A 176 -28.91 2.40 -2.82
CA LYS A 176 -29.54 1.33 -2.02
C LYS A 176 -28.51 0.38 -1.42
N ALA A 177 -27.48 0.00 -2.18
CA ALA A 177 -26.40 -0.86 -1.68
C ALA A 177 -25.60 -0.16 -0.55
N GLN A 178 -25.28 1.13 -0.73
CA GLN A 178 -24.60 1.94 0.28
C GLN A 178 -25.42 2.08 1.56
N GLU A 179 -26.74 2.35 1.44
CA GLU A 179 -27.65 2.43 2.58
C GLU A 179 -27.77 1.10 3.32
N ALA A 180 -27.91 -0.01 2.58
CA ALA A 180 -27.97 -1.35 3.17
C ALA A 180 -26.68 -1.67 3.95
N GLU A 181 -25.52 -1.33 3.40
CA GLU A 181 -24.24 -1.52 4.07
C GLU A 181 -24.11 -0.62 5.31
N ALA A 182 -24.49 0.66 5.21
CA ALA A 182 -24.48 1.59 6.33
C ALA A 182 -25.39 1.12 7.47
N GLN A 183 -26.60 0.64 7.15
CA GLN A 183 -27.52 0.05 8.12
C GLN A 183 -26.94 -1.21 8.76
N ALA A 184 -26.33 -2.11 7.97
CA ALA A 184 -25.69 -3.30 8.50
C ALA A 184 -24.51 -2.96 9.45
N ARG A 185 -23.70 -1.96 9.09
CA ARG A 185 -22.61 -1.43 9.95
C ARG A 185 -23.17 -0.82 11.24
N ALA A 186 -24.25 -0.03 11.15
CA ALA A 186 -24.89 0.60 12.30
C ALA A 186 -25.49 -0.45 13.26
N ARG A 187 -26.13 -1.50 12.74
CA ARG A 187 -26.64 -2.62 13.54
C ARG A 187 -25.51 -3.32 14.31
N ARG A 188 -24.43 -3.71 13.62
CA ARG A 188 -23.26 -4.34 14.25
C ARG A 188 -22.64 -3.45 15.34
N ARG A 189 -22.49 -2.15 15.09
CA ARG A 189 -22.01 -1.19 16.10
C ARG A 189 -22.96 -1.08 17.30
N GLY A 190 -24.27 -1.08 17.06
CA GLY A 190 -25.28 -1.06 18.10
C GLY A 190 -25.23 -2.29 19.00
N GLU A 191 -25.12 -3.48 18.40
CA GLU A 191 -24.96 -4.76 19.11
C GLU A 191 -23.66 -4.80 19.91
N HIS A 192 -22.53 -4.45 19.29
CA HIS A 192 -21.24 -4.43 19.98
C HIS A 192 -21.22 -3.43 21.15
N ARG A 193 -21.85 -2.26 20.99
CA ARG A 193 -22.00 -1.29 22.09
C ARG A 193 -22.84 -1.83 23.24
N LYS A 194 -23.86 -2.66 22.98
CA LYS A 194 -24.63 -3.33 24.04
C LYS A 194 -23.75 -4.35 24.77
N GLN A 195 -22.97 -5.14 24.04
CA GLN A 195 -22.02 -6.10 24.61
C GLN A 195 -20.98 -5.43 25.51
N LEU A 196 -20.34 -4.34 25.05
CA LEU A 196 -19.35 -3.59 25.84
C LEU A 196 -19.91 -2.97 27.13
N ARG A 197 -21.23 -2.84 27.28
CA ARG A 197 -21.89 -2.34 28.49
C ARG A 197 -22.32 -3.46 29.44
N ASP A 198 -22.24 -4.72 29.01
CA ASP A 198 -22.56 -5.88 29.82
C ASP A 198 -21.30 -6.28 30.61
N PRO A 199 -21.29 -6.17 31.95
CA PRO A 199 -20.16 -6.58 32.78
C PRO A 199 -19.80 -8.06 32.59
N ALA A 200 -20.78 -8.93 32.34
CA ALA A 200 -20.51 -10.35 32.11
C ALA A 200 -19.70 -10.55 30.83
N TYR A 201 -19.98 -9.77 29.77
CA TYR A 201 -19.18 -9.77 28.55
C TYR A 201 -17.80 -9.13 28.75
N LEU A 202 -17.72 -8.00 29.46
CA LEU A 202 -16.47 -7.25 29.64
C LEU A 202 -15.43 -8.01 30.48
N PHE A 203 -15.87 -8.76 31.50
CA PHE A 203 -14.99 -9.50 32.41
C PHE A 203 -14.85 -10.99 32.05
N ALA A 204 -15.62 -11.49 31.09
CA ALA A 204 -15.42 -12.85 30.58
C ALA A 204 -14.06 -12.97 29.89
N GLN A 205 -13.42 -14.13 30.06
CA GLN A 205 -12.26 -14.46 29.23
C GLN A 205 -12.69 -14.54 27.77
N GLY A 206 -12.11 -13.68 26.95
CA GLY A 206 -12.30 -13.71 25.51
C GLY A 206 -11.72 -14.98 24.90
N GLN A 207 -12.21 -15.35 23.71
CA GLN A 207 -11.56 -16.35 22.89
C GLN A 207 -10.53 -15.69 21.98
N SER A 208 -9.34 -16.28 21.89
CA SER A 208 -8.32 -15.81 20.95
C SER A 208 -8.85 -15.87 19.52
N ARG A 209 -8.76 -14.74 18.82
CA ARG A 209 -9.20 -14.65 17.42
C ARG A 209 -8.06 -15.06 16.49
N VAL A 210 -8.37 -15.94 15.54
CA VAL A 210 -7.46 -16.38 14.49
C VAL A 210 -7.93 -15.80 13.16
N TYR A 211 -7.02 -15.15 12.45
CA TYR A 211 -7.23 -14.51 11.15
C TYR A 211 -6.61 -15.38 10.05
N SER A 212 -7.23 -15.38 8.86
CA SER A 212 -6.80 -16.15 7.70
C SER A 212 -7.43 -15.62 6.40
N GLY A 213 -6.86 -15.97 5.25
CA GLY A 213 -7.37 -15.52 3.94
C GLY A 213 -7.31 -14.00 3.82
N GLU A 214 -8.33 -13.39 3.21
CA GLU A 214 -8.40 -11.93 2.96
C GLU A 214 -8.29 -11.10 4.25
N THR A 215 -8.66 -11.66 5.41
CA THR A 215 -8.54 -10.93 6.70
C THR A 215 -7.11 -10.67 7.13
N LEU A 216 -6.12 -11.35 6.53
CA LEU A 216 -4.70 -11.10 6.79
C LEU A 216 -4.22 -9.75 6.24
N GLU A 217 -4.89 -9.21 5.21
CA GLU A 217 -4.55 -7.90 4.61
C GLU A 217 -4.74 -6.74 5.58
N ALA A 218 -5.59 -6.92 6.59
CA ALA A 218 -5.89 -5.90 7.60
C ALA A 218 -4.92 -5.93 8.81
N ILE A 219 -3.97 -6.87 8.84
CA ILE A 219 -3.05 -7.05 9.97
C ILE A 219 -1.73 -6.33 9.68
N ALA A 220 -1.35 -5.42 10.59
CA ALA A 220 -0.03 -4.82 10.67
C ALA A 220 0.35 -4.68 12.15
N MET A 221 1.12 -5.63 12.66
CA MET A 221 1.53 -5.69 14.06
C MET A 221 2.89 -5.03 14.24
N PRO A 222 2.99 -3.88 14.95
CA PRO A 222 4.28 -3.25 15.20
C PRO A 222 5.11 -4.08 16.19
N VAL A 223 6.38 -4.30 15.85
CA VAL A 223 7.36 -4.97 16.68
C VAL A 223 8.56 -4.03 16.86
N GLY A 224 8.74 -3.59 18.10
CA GLY A 224 9.75 -2.64 18.56
C GLY A 224 9.36 -2.15 19.94
N GLY A 225 10.34 -1.81 20.77
CA GLY A 225 10.10 -1.19 22.07
C GLY A 225 9.46 0.20 21.93
N ILE A 226 8.96 0.71 23.04
CA ILE A 226 8.37 2.04 23.13
C ILE A 226 9.44 3.09 22.78
N GLY A 227 9.15 3.93 21.80
CA GLY A 227 10.06 5.00 21.36
C GLY A 227 11.29 4.53 20.58
N THR A 228 11.30 3.29 20.09
CA THR A 228 12.47 2.76 19.37
C THR A 228 12.33 2.82 17.84
N GLY A 229 11.18 3.24 17.32
CA GLY A 229 10.75 2.82 15.99
C GLY A 229 10.30 1.34 15.99
N CYS A 230 9.77 0.85 14.87
CA CYS A 230 9.26 -0.51 14.77
C CYS A 230 9.42 -1.13 13.37
N ILE A 231 9.36 -2.46 13.34
CA ILE A 231 9.13 -3.26 12.14
C ILE A 231 7.70 -3.80 12.24
N GLN A 232 6.86 -3.52 11.25
CA GLN A 232 5.48 -4.01 11.23
C GLN A 232 5.41 -5.36 10.53
N MET A 233 4.99 -6.38 11.27
CA MET A 233 4.71 -7.71 10.75
C MET A 233 3.29 -7.75 10.20
N ASP A 234 3.11 -8.15 8.93
CA ASP A 234 1.78 -8.29 8.35
C ASP A 234 1.12 -9.64 8.67
N GLY A 235 -0.17 -9.79 8.34
CA GLY A 235 -0.91 -11.05 8.56
C GLY A 235 -0.33 -12.24 7.81
N HIS A 236 0.46 -11.99 6.76
CA HIS A 236 1.11 -13.00 5.92
C HIS A 236 2.45 -13.48 6.49
N GLY A 237 2.95 -12.86 7.55
CA GLY A 237 4.20 -13.22 8.23
C GLY A 237 5.43 -12.47 7.72
N ARG A 238 5.24 -11.38 6.95
CA ARG A 238 6.34 -10.58 6.39
C ARG A 238 6.69 -9.40 7.30
N PRO A 239 7.98 -9.03 7.44
CA PRO A 239 8.39 -7.73 7.97
C PRO A 239 8.13 -6.63 6.92
N ALA A 240 6.85 -6.28 6.74
CA ALA A 240 6.34 -5.57 5.58
C ALA A 240 6.73 -4.08 5.54
N LEU A 241 6.77 -3.42 6.70
CA LEU A 241 7.03 -1.99 6.82
C LEU A 241 8.04 -1.71 7.93
N TRP A 242 9.01 -0.85 7.65
CA TRP A 242 10.11 -0.52 8.54
C TRP A 242 10.08 0.97 8.88
N GLN A 243 9.97 1.27 10.17
CA GLN A 243 9.94 2.62 10.74
C GLN A 243 10.98 2.73 11.85
N ILE A 244 12.20 2.26 11.59
CA ILE A 244 13.32 2.30 12.54
C ILE A 244 14.22 3.53 12.34
N PHE A 245 13.97 4.35 11.31
CA PHE A 245 14.76 5.53 10.94
C PHE A 245 14.13 6.84 11.43
N GLY A 246 13.47 6.80 12.61
CA GLY A 246 12.95 7.97 13.32
C GLY A 246 11.94 8.83 12.57
N ASN A 247 11.19 8.26 11.64
CA ASN A 247 10.34 8.96 10.69
C ASN A 247 8.88 8.47 10.73
N TYR A 248 7.95 9.33 10.28
CA TYR A 248 6.57 8.91 9.99
C TYR A 248 6.50 7.96 8.78
N HIS A 249 7.43 8.10 7.84
CA HIS A 249 7.48 7.32 6.61
C HIS A 249 8.04 5.91 6.81
N ALA A 250 7.30 4.91 6.35
CA ALA A 250 7.76 3.52 6.38
C ALA A 250 8.55 3.16 5.11
N ALA A 251 9.66 2.47 5.28
CA ALA A 251 10.40 1.83 4.18
C ALA A 251 9.92 0.38 3.97
N ARG A 252 10.08 -0.12 2.74
CA ARG A 252 9.86 -1.54 2.41
C ARG A 252 11.18 -2.21 2.09
N ILE A 253 11.59 -3.17 2.92
CA ILE A 253 12.83 -3.94 2.74
C ILE A 253 12.45 -5.38 2.43
N ARG A 254 12.41 -5.72 1.13
CA ARG A 254 12.02 -7.07 0.66
C ARG A 254 13.06 -8.14 0.98
N ASP A 255 14.33 -7.76 1.03
CA ASP A 255 15.43 -8.64 1.39
C ASP A 255 15.52 -8.77 2.93
N SER A 256 14.41 -9.13 3.57
CA SER A 256 14.31 -9.46 5.00
C SER A 256 13.27 -10.55 5.18
N LEU A 257 13.73 -11.77 5.48
CA LEU A 257 12.84 -12.93 5.58
C LEU A 257 13.40 -14.05 6.45
N LEU A 258 12.50 -14.90 6.93
CA LEU A 258 12.81 -16.20 7.49
C LEU A 258 12.48 -17.28 6.46
N GLY A 259 13.38 -18.24 6.26
CA GLY A 259 13.23 -19.34 5.33
C GLY A 259 13.38 -20.70 6.01
N ILE A 260 12.79 -21.72 5.40
CA ILE A 260 12.92 -23.11 5.81
C ILE A 260 13.30 -23.97 4.62
N ARG A 261 14.26 -24.86 4.83
CA ARG A 261 14.54 -26.00 3.96
C ARG A 261 14.29 -27.27 4.73
N CYS A 262 13.43 -28.14 4.23
CA CYS A 262 13.09 -29.40 4.88
C CYS A 262 13.36 -30.59 3.96
N LYS A 263 13.97 -31.65 4.51
CA LYS A 263 14.17 -32.94 3.86
C LYS A 263 13.81 -34.06 4.84
N VAL A 264 13.02 -35.04 4.41
CA VAL A 264 12.67 -36.22 5.21
C VAL A 264 13.13 -37.48 4.49
N GLY A 265 13.99 -38.27 5.15
CA GLY A 265 14.61 -39.45 4.53
C GLY A 265 15.32 -39.12 3.20
N ALA A 266 14.97 -39.87 2.14
CA ALA A 266 15.56 -39.71 0.80
C ALA A 266 14.83 -38.70 -0.10
N SER A 267 13.86 -37.92 0.42
CA SER A 267 13.12 -36.95 -0.39
C SER A 267 14.03 -35.86 -0.96
N ARG A 268 13.58 -35.21 -2.04
CA ARG A 268 14.17 -33.92 -2.43
C ARG A 268 13.87 -32.88 -1.33
N PRO A 269 14.81 -31.96 -1.05
CA PRO A 269 14.55 -30.88 -0.13
C PRO A 269 13.50 -29.91 -0.70
N VAL A 270 12.65 -29.37 0.17
CA VAL A 270 11.70 -28.31 -0.17
C VAL A 270 12.11 -27.03 0.54
N VAL A 271 12.09 -25.91 -0.19
CA VAL A 271 12.43 -24.58 0.32
C VAL A 271 11.19 -23.70 0.30
N ARG A 272 10.94 -22.99 1.41
CA ARG A 272 9.88 -21.99 1.54
C ARG A 272 10.35 -20.79 2.35
N ALA A 273 9.79 -19.61 2.08
CA ALA A 273 9.76 -18.54 3.06
C ALA A 273 8.69 -18.84 4.13
N LEU A 274 8.93 -18.48 5.39
CA LEU A 274 7.96 -18.57 6.49
C LEU A 274 6.96 -17.40 6.43
N GLN A 275 6.23 -17.36 5.33
CA GLN A 275 5.21 -16.39 4.94
C GLN A 275 4.40 -17.03 3.81
N ASP A 276 3.12 -16.71 3.62
CA ASP A 276 2.31 -17.32 2.55
C ASP A 276 2.33 -16.56 1.21
N ILE A 277 2.93 -15.36 1.20
CA ILE A 277 3.26 -14.61 -0.02
C ILE A 277 4.74 -14.83 -0.33
N GLY A 278 5.10 -15.18 -1.58
CA GLY A 278 6.50 -15.37 -1.98
C GLY A 278 7.33 -14.07 -2.01
N THR A 279 8.66 -14.19 -2.04
CA THR A 279 9.57 -13.04 -2.19
C THR A 279 10.80 -13.45 -2.99
N GLY A 280 10.97 -12.83 -4.16
CA GLY A 280 11.96 -13.26 -5.15
C GLY A 280 11.79 -14.75 -5.49
N PRO A 281 12.88 -15.55 -5.48
CA PRO A 281 12.82 -17.00 -5.73
C PRO A 281 12.23 -17.81 -4.57
N PHE A 282 12.09 -17.23 -3.37
CA PHE A 282 11.53 -17.94 -2.23
C PHE A 282 10.01 -18.02 -2.35
N GLN A 283 9.51 -19.21 -2.68
CA GLN A 283 8.07 -19.48 -2.64
C GLN A 283 7.55 -19.38 -1.20
N GLY A 284 6.39 -18.76 -1.03
CA GLY A 284 5.68 -18.75 0.24
C GLY A 284 5.08 -20.12 0.58
N MET A 285 4.79 -20.33 1.86
CA MET A 285 3.94 -21.42 2.34
C MET A 285 2.56 -21.36 1.67
N ARG A 286 1.85 -22.50 1.62
CA ARG A 286 0.53 -22.53 0.98
C ARG A 286 -0.50 -21.65 1.69
N THR A 287 -0.47 -21.60 3.02
CA THR A 287 -1.37 -20.75 3.83
C THR A 287 -0.69 -20.30 5.11
N ALA A 288 -1.05 -19.08 5.55
CA ALA A 288 -0.78 -18.58 6.90
C ALA A 288 -2.08 -18.41 7.69
N ARG A 289 -1.95 -18.45 9.02
CA ARG A 289 -2.97 -17.96 9.95
C ARG A 289 -2.29 -17.13 11.02
N PHE A 290 -2.91 -16.03 11.42
CA PHE A 290 -2.39 -15.11 12.41
C PHE A 290 -3.25 -15.10 13.68
N ARG A 291 -2.62 -15.13 14.84
CA ARG A 291 -3.22 -14.84 16.15
C ARG A 291 -2.43 -13.71 16.79
N GLY A 292 -3.11 -12.63 17.18
CA GLY A 292 -2.47 -11.48 17.82
C GLY A 292 -2.98 -11.26 19.24
N GLU A 293 -2.07 -11.22 20.20
CA GLU A 293 -2.32 -10.82 21.59
C GLU A 293 -1.14 -9.91 21.97
N TYR A 294 -1.22 -8.64 21.53
CA TYR A 294 -0.12 -7.68 21.63
C TYR A 294 0.44 -7.63 23.06
N PRO A 295 1.77 -7.73 23.24
CA PRO A 295 2.84 -7.55 22.25
C PRO A 295 3.26 -8.78 21.43
N PHE A 296 2.51 -9.88 21.50
CA PHE A 296 2.82 -11.11 20.78
C PHE A 296 1.96 -11.29 19.52
N GLY A 297 2.60 -11.81 18.48
CA GLY A 297 1.94 -12.36 17.30
C GLY A 297 2.40 -13.77 17.02
N TRP A 298 1.48 -14.65 16.65
CA TRP A 298 1.75 -16.02 16.22
C TRP A 298 1.25 -16.26 14.82
N TRP A 299 2.11 -16.81 13.97
CA TRP A 299 1.79 -17.30 12.65
C TRP A 299 1.92 -18.82 12.63
N SER A 300 0.89 -19.51 12.15
CA SER A 300 0.98 -20.93 11.83
C SER A 300 0.95 -21.12 10.32
N PHE A 301 1.92 -21.84 9.78
CA PHE A 301 2.00 -22.11 8.35
C PHE A 301 1.59 -23.54 8.04
N ARG A 302 0.83 -23.72 6.95
CA ARG A 302 0.56 -25.05 6.39
C ARG A 302 0.95 -25.07 4.93
N ASP A 303 1.75 -26.07 4.55
CA ASP A 303 2.07 -26.41 3.18
C ASP A 303 2.22 -27.94 3.07
N PRO A 304 1.38 -28.64 2.29
CA PRO A 304 1.51 -30.09 2.10
C PRO A 304 2.88 -30.55 1.55
N ALA A 305 3.63 -29.66 0.88
CA ALA A 305 4.97 -29.96 0.38
C ALA A 305 6.05 -29.89 1.49
N VAL A 306 5.78 -29.23 2.61
CA VAL A 306 6.71 -29.11 3.74
C VAL A 306 6.30 -30.13 4.82
N PRO A 307 7.04 -31.24 4.99
CA PRO A 307 6.61 -32.36 5.84
C PRO A 307 6.83 -32.14 7.35
N VAL A 308 6.82 -30.88 7.79
CA VAL A 308 6.91 -30.46 9.20
C VAL A 308 5.94 -29.29 9.42
N GLU A 309 5.46 -29.14 10.65
CA GLU A 309 4.72 -27.93 11.02
C GLU A 309 5.70 -26.82 11.40
N ALA A 310 5.40 -25.60 10.95
CA ALA A 310 6.17 -24.40 11.28
C ALA A 310 5.25 -23.36 11.91
N GLU A 311 5.68 -22.86 13.07
CA GLU A 311 5.09 -21.73 13.77
C GLU A 311 6.14 -20.64 13.96
N LEU A 312 5.72 -19.40 13.80
CA LEU A 312 6.52 -18.22 14.07
C LEU A 312 5.83 -17.42 15.17
N GLU A 313 6.52 -17.19 16.28
CA GLU A 313 6.14 -16.21 17.30
C GLU A 313 7.04 -14.99 17.16
N VAL A 314 6.45 -13.80 17.11
CA VAL A 314 7.18 -12.53 17.03
C VAL A 314 6.72 -11.59 18.14
N PHE A 315 7.67 -10.96 18.83
CA PHE A 315 7.38 -9.96 19.86
C PHE A 315 8.58 -9.03 20.12
N SER A 316 8.31 -7.94 20.84
CA SER A 316 9.32 -7.17 21.58
C SER A 316 8.96 -7.21 23.06
N PRO A 317 9.95 -7.25 23.97
CA PRO A 317 9.67 -7.15 25.39
C PRO A 317 8.95 -5.83 25.70
N LEU A 318 7.76 -5.92 26.28
CA LEU A 318 7.02 -4.78 26.82
C LEU A 318 6.56 -5.16 28.22
N VAL A 319 7.23 -4.60 29.21
CA VAL A 319 7.03 -4.97 30.60
C VAL A 319 6.31 -3.84 31.34
N PRO A 320 5.06 -4.06 31.80
CA PRO A 320 4.28 -3.04 32.48
C PRO A 320 5.06 -2.36 33.62
N GLY A 321 5.01 -1.02 33.63
CA GLY A 321 5.69 -0.21 34.66
C GLY A 321 7.22 -0.17 34.54
N ASN A 322 7.84 -0.76 33.51
CA ASN A 322 9.29 -0.75 33.34
C ASN A 322 9.70 -0.17 31.97
N ALA A 323 10.15 1.09 31.99
CA ALA A 323 10.49 1.83 30.78
C ALA A 323 11.68 1.22 30.03
N ARG A 324 12.77 0.86 30.73
CA ARG A 324 13.98 0.29 30.11
C ARG A 324 13.69 -1.04 29.44
N ASP A 325 13.00 -1.93 30.15
CA ASP A 325 12.69 -3.27 29.63
C ASP A 325 11.62 -3.25 28.53
N SER A 326 10.88 -2.14 28.40
CA SER A 326 9.93 -1.91 27.31
C SER A 326 10.53 -1.14 26.13
N ALA A 327 11.80 -0.77 26.19
CA ALA A 327 12.45 0.10 25.21
C ALA A 327 13.58 -0.62 24.44
N PHE A 328 13.55 -1.95 24.38
CA PHE A 328 14.48 -2.70 23.53
C PHE A 328 14.21 -2.39 22.04
N PRO A 329 15.19 -1.83 21.31
CA PRO A 329 15.07 -1.59 19.86
C PRO A 329 15.32 -2.89 19.09
N ALA A 330 14.44 -3.87 19.27
CA ALA A 330 14.58 -5.18 18.64
C ALA A 330 13.26 -5.92 18.43
N ALA A 331 13.26 -6.79 17.44
CA ALA A 331 12.24 -7.80 17.18
C ALA A 331 12.80 -9.20 17.48
N VAL A 332 12.07 -9.98 18.28
CA VAL A 332 12.40 -11.37 18.62
C VAL A 332 11.55 -12.30 17.75
N PHE A 333 12.18 -13.23 17.06
CA PHE A 333 11.52 -14.24 16.22
C PHE A 333 11.81 -15.63 16.78
N ARG A 334 10.78 -16.32 17.28
CA ARG A 334 10.89 -17.70 17.77
C ARG A 334 10.22 -18.63 16.75
N VAL A 335 11.04 -19.36 16.01
CA VAL A 335 10.59 -20.31 14.99
C VAL A 335 10.52 -21.70 15.62
N THR A 336 9.32 -22.23 15.77
CA THR A 336 9.08 -23.58 16.29
C THR A 336 8.76 -24.53 15.16
N ILE A 337 9.56 -25.58 15.02
CA ILE A 337 9.38 -26.64 14.03
C ILE A 337 8.98 -27.92 14.76
N ARG A 338 7.91 -28.57 14.28
CA ARG A 338 7.43 -29.84 14.84
C ARG A 338 7.37 -30.92 13.76
N ASN A 339 8.02 -32.04 14.02
CA ASN A 339 7.97 -33.20 13.14
C ASN A 339 6.84 -34.14 13.59
N ARG A 340 5.66 -34.00 13.00
CA ARG A 340 4.53 -34.92 13.24
C ARG A 340 4.58 -36.18 12.38
N GLY A 341 5.60 -36.32 11.54
CA GLY A 341 5.80 -37.49 10.71
C GLY A 341 6.35 -38.69 11.49
N SER A 342 6.51 -39.81 10.79
CA SER A 342 7.07 -41.05 11.33
C SER A 342 8.55 -41.25 11.05
N LYS A 343 9.21 -40.28 10.38
CA LYS A 343 10.63 -40.36 10.00
C LYS A 343 11.38 -39.11 10.46
N PRO A 344 12.69 -39.21 10.73
CA PRO A 344 13.49 -38.03 11.06
C PRO A 344 13.49 -36.99 9.94
N ALA A 345 13.42 -35.72 10.32
CA ALA A 345 13.47 -34.57 9.43
C ALA A 345 14.77 -33.79 9.61
N THR A 346 15.44 -33.51 8.50
CA THR A 346 16.55 -32.56 8.44
C THR A 346 16.01 -31.21 7.98
N VAL A 347 16.05 -30.24 8.88
CA VAL A 347 15.54 -28.88 8.66
C VAL A 347 16.71 -27.90 8.71
N HIS A 348 16.74 -26.93 7.83
CA HIS A 348 17.60 -25.75 7.96
C HIS A 348 16.70 -24.53 8.02
N LEU A 349 16.94 -23.65 8.98
CA LEU A 349 16.29 -22.35 9.06
C LEU A 349 17.24 -21.29 8.55
N LEU A 350 16.74 -20.37 7.75
CA LEU A 350 17.44 -19.21 7.22
C LEU A 350 16.84 -17.96 7.87
N ALA A 351 17.68 -17.04 8.32
CA ALA A 351 17.32 -15.66 8.51
C ALA A 351 18.19 -14.80 7.60
N LEU A 352 17.57 -13.98 6.75
CA LEU A 352 18.23 -13.08 5.82
C LEU A 352 17.80 -11.65 6.14
N GLN A 353 18.76 -10.73 6.14
CA GLN A 353 18.50 -9.32 6.41
C GLN A 353 19.42 -8.43 5.58
N GLN A 354 18.82 -7.54 4.81
CA GLN A 354 19.50 -6.44 4.14
C GLN A 354 20.00 -5.41 5.16
N ASN A 355 21.21 -4.91 4.95
CA ASN A 355 21.69 -3.73 5.66
C ASN A 355 20.95 -2.50 5.14
N ALA A 356 19.93 -2.08 5.88
CA ALA A 356 19.04 -0.99 5.50
C ALA A 356 19.51 0.39 5.97
N LEU A 357 20.67 0.48 6.64
CA LEU A 357 21.16 1.75 7.18
C LEU A 357 21.38 2.78 6.08
N GLY A 358 20.86 3.99 6.28
CA GLY A 358 20.96 5.09 5.32
C GLY A 358 19.91 5.06 4.20
N LEU A 359 18.98 4.09 4.18
CA LEU A 359 17.87 4.10 3.25
C LEU A 359 16.97 5.32 3.46
N ASN A 360 16.72 6.07 2.40
CA ASN A 360 15.65 7.06 2.39
C ASN A 360 14.29 6.31 2.38
N PRO A 361 13.40 6.54 3.37
CA PRO A 361 12.11 5.84 3.45
C PRO A 361 11.17 6.12 2.27
N ALA A 362 11.40 7.18 1.49
CA ALA A 362 10.64 7.46 0.27
C ALA A 362 11.11 6.61 -0.93
N GLU A 363 12.24 5.91 -0.81
CA GLU A 363 12.76 5.01 -1.83
C GLU A 363 12.29 3.58 -1.58
N GLU A 364 11.91 2.88 -2.66
CA GLU A 364 11.74 1.42 -2.62
C GLU A 364 12.97 0.76 -3.28
N PRO A 365 13.81 0.04 -2.52
CA PRO A 365 14.97 -0.64 -3.09
C PRO A 365 14.58 -1.67 -4.17
N ALA A 366 15.33 -1.66 -5.26
CA ALA A 366 15.32 -2.71 -6.27
C ALA A 366 16.33 -3.79 -5.86
N GLY A 367 15.89 -4.72 -5.00
CA GLY A 367 16.78 -5.69 -4.36
C GLY A 367 17.79 -4.96 -3.47
N ARG A 368 19.08 -4.98 -3.86
CA ARG A 368 20.18 -4.36 -3.11
C ARG A 368 20.54 -2.94 -3.56
N GLU A 369 19.70 -2.32 -4.40
CA GLU A 369 20.00 -1.05 -5.06
C GLU A 369 18.99 0.04 -4.68
N ALA A 370 19.49 1.19 -4.25
CA ALA A 370 18.71 2.40 -3.97
C ALA A 370 19.65 3.62 -3.98
N PRO A 371 19.26 4.80 -4.52
CA PRO A 371 20.11 5.98 -4.58
C PRO A 371 20.74 6.41 -3.25
N SER A 372 20.02 6.25 -2.14
CA SER A 372 20.46 6.61 -0.79
C SER A 372 21.53 5.67 -0.19
N TYR A 373 21.70 4.47 -0.75
CA TYR A 373 22.68 3.51 -0.27
C TYR A 373 24.13 3.85 -0.63
N GLY A 374 25.06 3.23 0.10
CA GLY A 374 26.50 3.38 -0.09
C GLY A 374 27.23 3.47 1.24
N GLY A 375 28.44 2.92 1.29
CA GLY A 375 29.25 2.86 2.51
C GLY A 375 28.78 1.84 3.53
N ASN A 376 27.76 1.04 3.22
CA ASN A 376 27.24 -0.01 4.10
C ASN A 376 28.28 -1.13 4.29
N ARG A 377 28.37 -1.68 5.49
CA ARG A 377 29.28 -2.78 5.84
C ARG A 377 28.54 -3.84 6.64
N CYS A 378 28.93 -5.10 6.44
CA CYS A 378 28.45 -6.24 7.22
C CYS A 378 29.63 -7.03 7.77
N ARG A 379 29.52 -7.53 9.00
CA ARG A 379 30.54 -8.41 9.62
C ARG A 379 29.90 -9.46 10.52
N VAL A 380 30.34 -10.70 10.39
CA VAL A 380 29.93 -11.79 11.27
C VAL A 380 30.68 -11.71 12.59
N VAL A 381 29.95 -11.76 13.70
CA VAL A 381 30.46 -11.81 15.07
C VAL A 381 29.99 -13.11 15.71
N ARG A 382 30.91 -13.86 16.32
CA ARG A 382 30.63 -15.13 16.99
C ARG A 382 31.01 -15.05 18.46
N GLU A 383 30.06 -15.36 19.32
CA GLU A 383 30.19 -15.39 20.77
C GLU A 383 29.56 -16.68 21.32
N PRO A 384 29.88 -17.12 22.56
CA PRO A 384 29.27 -18.30 23.15
C PRO A 384 27.74 -18.23 23.18
N GLY A 385 27.09 -19.08 22.37
CA GLY A 385 25.64 -19.16 22.25
C GLY A 385 24.99 -17.98 21.51
N LEU A 386 25.76 -17.19 20.75
CA LEU A 386 25.25 -16.05 19.98
C LEU A 386 26.08 -15.86 18.70
N THR A 387 25.45 -15.93 17.55
CA THR A 387 26.07 -15.55 16.26
C THR A 387 25.30 -14.38 15.67
N MET A 388 26.00 -13.35 15.24
CA MET A 388 25.42 -12.11 14.73
C MET A 388 26.03 -11.73 13.39
N ALA A 389 25.24 -11.14 12.51
CA ALA A 389 25.72 -10.30 11.43
C ALA A 389 25.52 -8.83 11.84
N ALA A 390 26.61 -8.18 12.21
CA ALA A 390 26.67 -6.76 12.53
C ALA A 390 26.62 -5.94 11.24
N MET A 391 25.83 -4.87 11.23
CA MET A 391 25.62 -3.99 10.09
C MET A 391 25.89 -2.55 10.50
N SER A 392 26.70 -1.86 9.71
CA SER A 392 27.06 -0.45 9.90
C SER A 392 27.10 0.28 8.56
N ARG A 393 27.33 1.60 8.60
CA ARG A 393 27.53 2.43 7.42
C ARG A 393 28.57 3.53 7.71
N GLU A 394 29.48 3.76 6.78
CA GLU A 394 30.49 4.82 6.92
C GLU A 394 29.84 6.20 7.06
N GLY A 395 30.32 6.99 8.02
CA GLY A 395 29.78 8.33 8.30
C GLY A 395 28.36 8.33 8.87
N TYR A 396 27.83 7.18 9.30
CA TYR A 396 26.50 7.07 9.89
C TYR A 396 26.57 6.40 11.27
N PRO A 397 26.04 7.01 12.35
CA PRO A 397 26.17 6.48 13.69
C PRO A 397 25.24 5.30 13.98
N GLY A 398 24.24 5.06 13.11
CA GLY A 398 23.29 3.96 13.28
C GLY A 398 23.91 2.58 12.99
N THR A 399 23.47 1.58 13.75
CA THR A 399 23.87 0.18 13.60
C THR A 399 22.66 -0.75 13.62
N MET A 400 22.81 -1.92 13.00
CA MET A 400 21.82 -3.01 13.03
C MET A 400 22.53 -4.34 13.30
N ALA A 401 21.80 -5.34 13.79
CA ALA A 401 22.29 -6.69 13.95
C ALA A 401 21.20 -7.72 13.65
N LEU A 402 21.48 -8.67 12.77
CA LEU A 402 20.73 -9.92 12.68
C LEU A 402 21.43 -10.95 13.58
N ALA A 403 20.71 -11.62 14.48
CA ALA A 403 21.29 -12.56 15.44
C ALA A 403 20.56 -13.92 15.45
N ALA A 404 21.30 -14.97 15.77
CA ALA A 404 20.78 -16.31 16.09
C ALA A 404 21.32 -16.75 17.45
N LEU A 405 20.44 -17.22 18.33
CA LEU A 405 20.78 -17.64 19.68
C LEU A 405 20.94 -19.15 19.76
N GLY A 406 22.06 -19.60 20.32
CA GLY A 406 22.39 -21.01 20.48
C GLY A 406 22.66 -21.75 19.16
N GLY A 407 23.01 -23.03 19.29
CA GLY A 407 23.20 -23.93 18.14
C GLY A 407 24.49 -23.69 17.34
N HIS A 408 24.68 -24.53 16.32
CA HIS A 408 25.70 -24.34 15.30
C HIS A 408 25.14 -23.43 14.21
N VAL A 409 25.76 -22.27 13.95
CA VAL A 409 25.26 -21.27 13.01
C VAL A 409 26.28 -21.06 11.89
N ALA A 410 25.88 -21.35 10.66
CA ALA A 410 26.59 -20.86 9.48
C ALA A 410 26.12 -19.44 9.17
N ALA A 411 27.05 -18.55 8.81
CA ALA A 411 26.79 -17.12 8.72
C ALA A 411 27.59 -16.48 7.59
N SER A 412 26.95 -15.57 6.88
CA SER A 412 27.52 -14.80 5.77
C SER A 412 27.21 -13.31 5.96
N ALA A 413 28.21 -12.46 5.74
CA ALA A 413 28.08 -11.01 5.74
C ALA A 413 27.54 -10.46 4.41
N ASP A 414 27.73 -11.19 3.31
CA ASP A 414 27.05 -10.93 2.03
C ASP A 414 26.68 -12.25 1.35
N CYS A 415 25.40 -12.61 1.37
CA CYS A 415 24.88 -13.79 0.68
C CYS A 415 24.44 -13.51 -0.77
N GLY A 416 24.67 -12.30 -1.29
CA GLY A 416 24.28 -11.93 -2.64
C GLY A 416 22.82 -11.48 -2.75
N SER A 417 22.25 -11.60 -3.95
CA SER A 417 20.81 -11.37 -4.17
C SER A 417 19.98 -12.50 -3.54
N LEU A 418 18.66 -12.32 -3.50
CA LEU A 418 17.76 -13.40 -3.09
C LEU A 418 17.91 -14.66 -3.97
N ASP A 419 18.18 -14.52 -5.27
CA ASP A 419 18.46 -15.63 -6.19
C ASP A 419 19.68 -16.44 -5.77
N THR A 420 20.81 -15.76 -5.53
CA THR A 420 22.05 -16.42 -5.08
C THR A 420 21.85 -17.09 -3.72
N ALA A 421 21.21 -16.39 -2.77
CA ALA A 421 20.93 -16.93 -1.45
C ALA A 421 19.99 -18.15 -1.51
N HIS A 422 18.93 -18.08 -2.30
CA HIS A 422 17.98 -19.19 -2.49
C HIS A 422 18.66 -20.40 -3.12
N GLN A 423 19.44 -20.22 -4.19
CA GLN A 423 20.14 -21.32 -4.84
C GLN A 423 21.07 -22.04 -3.86
N SER A 424 21.95 -21.29 -3.18
CA SER A 424 22.89 -21.85 -2.19
C SER A 424 22.14 -22.57 -1.06
N PHE A 425 21.07 -21.96 -0.54
CA PHE A 425 20.26 -22.53 0.52
C PHE A 425 19.52 -23.80 0.09
N ALA A 426 18.95 -23.82 -1.11
CA ALA A 426 18.25 -24.99 -1.65
C ALA A 426 19.19 -26.18 -1.84
N GLU A 427 20.38 -25.94 -2.38
CA GLU A 427 21.39 -26.96 -2.61
C GLU A 427 21.95 -27.50 -1.29
N THR A 428 22.43 -26.62 -0.42
CA THR A 428 23.28 -27.00 0.72
C THR A 428 22.59 -26.94 2.09
N GLY A 429 21.49 -26.18 2.23
CA GLY A 429 20.92 -25.82 3.53
C GLY A 429 21.65 -24.68 4.25
N THR A 430 22.68 -24.12 3.63
CA THR A 430 23.44 -22.96 4.14
C THR A 430 23.53 -21.89 3.05
N VAL A 431 23.97 -20.70 3.43
CA VAL A 431 24.27 -19.62 2.48
C VAL A 431 25.76 -19.31 2.52
N GLY A 432 26.38 -19.28 1.34
CA GLY A 432 27.79 -18.92 1.18
C GLY A 432 28.05 -17.41 1.28
N GLY A 433 29.32 -17.04 1.25
CA GLY A 433 29.78 -15.65 1.17
C GLY A 433 30.85 -15.31 2.22
N PRO A 434 31.40 -14.08 2.15
CA PRO A 434 32.43 -13.64 3.07
C PRO A 434 31.85 -13.42 4.48
N THR A 435 32.71 -13.43 5.50
CA THR A 435 32.32 -13.11 6.87
C THR A 435 32.47 -11.62 7.22
N GLU A 436 33.00 -10.82 6.29
CA GLU A 436 33.11 -9.37 6.41
C GLU A 436 33.09 -8.75 5.00
N THR A 437 32.55 -7.54 4.87
CA THR A 437 32.49 -6.81 3.60
C THR A 437 33.33 -5.53 3.66
N PRO A 438 33.91 -5.08 2.52
CA PRO A 438 34.32 -3.69 2.37
C PRO A 438 33.08 -2.76 2.41
N PRO A 439 33.24 -1.42 2.37
CA PRO A 439 32.11 -0.51 2.13
C PRO A 439 31.41 -0.87 0.83
N SER A 440 30.09 -0.82 0.82
CA SER A 440 29.34 -0.96 -0.40
C SER A 440 29.60 0.22 -1.34
N PRO A 441 29.62 -0.01 -2.67
CA PRO A 441 29.60 1.07 -3.65
C PRO A 441 28.39 1.99 -3.46
N LYS A 442 28.50 3.24 -3.93
CA LYS A 442 27.37 4.17 -3.99
C LYS A 442 26.17 3.54 -4.70
N GLY A 443 24.98 3.71 -4.14
CA GLY A 443 23.73 3.18 -4.67
C GLY A 443 23.46 1.71 -4.31
N ARG A 444 24.33 1.05 -3.54
CA ARG A 444 24.23 -0.39 -3.22
C ARG A 444 24.39 -0.70 -1.74
N THR A 445 23.83 -1.82 -1.31
CA THR A 445 24.03 -2.40 0.03
C THR A 445 24.27 -3.92 -0.02
N PHE A 446 24.37 -4.58 1.13
CA PHE A 446 24.61 -6.01 1.30
C PHE A 446 23.45 -6.72 2.01
N ASN A 447 23.34 -8.03 1.77
CA ASN A 447 22.40 -8.91 2.48
C ASN A 447 23.20 -9.86 3.37
N ALA A 448 23.02 -9.80 4.68
CA ALA A 448 23.61 -10.78 5.58
C ALA A 448 22.63 -11.92 5.85
N ALA A 449 23.15 -13.10 6.17
CA ALA A 449 22.31 -14.24 6.45
C ALA A 449 22.92 -15.19 7.49
N LEU A 450 22.04 -15.81 8.28
CA LEU A 450 22.34 -16.81 9.29
C LEU A 450 21.52 -18.07 8.99
N THR A 451 22.17 -19.24 9.02
CA THR A 451 21.50 -20.53 8.79
C THR A 451 21.76 -21.50 9.94
N VAL A 452 20.69 -22.13 10.43
CA VAL A 452 20.74 -23.07 11.57
C VAL A 452 20.22 -24.44 11.13
N PRO A 453 21.07 -25.49 11.14
CA PRO A 453 20.64 -26.86 10.92
C PRO A 453 19.97 -27.43 12.18
N LEU A 454 18.85 -28.11 11.97
CA LEU A 454 18.10 -28.84 12.98
C LEU A 454 17.86 -30.26 12.47
N ARG A 455 18.07 -31.24 13.34
CA ARG A 455 17.60 -32.61 13.13
C ARG A 455 16.48 -32.85 14.13
N LEU A 456 15.32 -33.28 13.63
CA LEU A 456 14.15 -33.59 14.43
C LEU A 456 13.77 -35.05 14.25
N GLU A 457 13.80 -35.83 15.32
CA GLU A 457 13.23 -37.18 15.33
C GLU A 457 11.69 -37.12 15.20
N ALA A 458 11.07 -38.27 14.96
CA ALA A 458 9.61 -38.35 14.86
C ALA A 458 8.95 -37.92 16.19
N GLY A 459 7.97 -37.02 16.13
CA GLY A 459 7.32 -36.42 17.30
C GLY A 459 8.09 -35.28 17.97
N GLU A 460 9.35 -35.02 17.57
CA GLU A 460 10.18 -33.98 18.19
C GLU A 460 9.73 -32.57 17.77
N SER A 461 9.89 -31.63 18.69
CA SER A 461 9.71 -30.19 18.46
C SER A 461 10.95 -29.43 18.89
N ARG A 462 11.40 -28.48 18.06
CA ARG A 462 12.52 -27.58 18.40
C ARG A 462 12.18 -26.13 18.08
N THR A 463 12.65 -25.22 18.93
CA THR A 463 12.51 -23.78 18.72
C THR A 463 13.88 -23.15 18.51
N GLN A 464 14.03 -22.40 17.42
CA GLN A 464 15.18 -21.55 17.16
C GLN A 464 14.79 -20.09 17.33
N VAL A 465 15.65 -19.30 17.98
CA VAL A 465 15.44 -17.87 18.19
C VAL A 465 16.36 -17.06 17.29
N PHE A 466 15.77 -16.13 16.54
CA PHE A 466 16.46 -15.08 15.80
C PHE A 466 16.08 -13.71 16.36
N LEU A 467 16.96 -12.73 16.21
CA LEU A 467 16.70 -11.34 16.59
C LEU A 467 17.06 -10.42 15.43
N ILE A 468 16.30 -9.35 15.26
CA ILE A 468 16.76 -8.16 14.54
C ILE A 468 16.82 -7.05 15.59
N ALA A 469 18.03 -6.53 15.85
CA ALA A 469 18.24 -5.38 16.72
C ALA A 469 18.70 -4.18 15.90
N TRP A 470 18.32 -2.97 16.34
CA TRP A 470 18.75 -1.72 15.73
C TRP A 470 19.15 -0.71 16.81
N HIS A 471 20.00 0.23 16.44
CA HIS A 471 20.35 1.37 17.26
C HIS A 471 20.64 2.52 16.32
N VAL A 472 19.69 3.43 16.17
CA VAL A 472 19.73 4.53 15.21
C VAL A 472 19.64 5.83 16.00
N PRO A 473 20.79 6.36 16.48
CA PRO A 473 20.79 7.45 17.44
C PRO A 473 20.52 8.81 16.79
N GLY A 474 20.32 9.83 17.63
CA GLY A 474 20.26 11.23 17.21
C GLY A 474 19.06 11.57 16.34
N GLN A 475 17.97 10.81 16.47
CA GLN A 475 16.73 11.08 15.77
C GLN A 475 16.05 12.33 16.33
N VAL A 476 15.37 13.09 15.48
CA VAL A 476 14.59 14.26 15.89
C VAL A 476 13.12 13.87 15.83
N HIS A 477 12.42 14.01 16.96
CA HIS A 477 11.01 13.67 17.10
C HIS A 477 10.18 14.91 17.40
N GLY A 478 8.93 14.95 16.92
CA GLY A 478 8.01 16.05 17.16
C GLY A 478 8.34 17.33 16.40
N GLU A 479 7.54 18.38 16.63
CA GLU A 479 7.70 19.70 16.01
C GLU A 479 7.47 20.82 17.04
N GLY A 480 8.12 21.96 16.81
CA GLY A 480 7.98 23.15 17.67
C GLY A 480 8.36 22.86 19.13
N LYS A 481 7.46 23.20 20.07
CA LYS A 481 7.70 23.00 21.51
C LYS A 481 7.75 21.53 21.97
N TRP A 482 7.34 20.59 21.11
CA TRP A 482 7.37 19.16 21.37
C TRP A 482 8.55 18.47 20.67
N GLN A 483 9.46 19.25 20.09
CA GLN A 483 10.65 18.73 19.45
C GLN A 483 11.61 18.17 20.52
N SER A 484 12.04 16.93 20.34
CA SER A 484 13.03 16.27 21.19
C SER A 484 14.08 15.57 20.34
N GLU A 485 15.32 15.53 20.83
CA GLU A 485 16.43 14.85 20.17
C GLU A 485 16.75 13.52 20.87
N GLY A 486 17.11 12.54 20.04
CA GLY A 486 17.47 11.18 20.45
C GLY A 486 16.27 10.30 20.76
N CYS A 487 16.55 9.00 20.80
CA CYS A 487 15.66 7.97 21.31
C CYS A 487 16.05 7.62 22.75
N MET A 488 15.07 7.35 23.61
CA MET A 488 15.31 7.05 25.03
C MET A 488 16.28 5.87 25.24
N TYR A 489 16.27 4.89 24.34
CA TYR A 489 17.09 3.69 24.42
C TYR A 489 18.60 3.97 24.31
N GLU A 490 19.00 5.12 23.77
CA GLU A 490 20.41 5.55 23.65
C GLU A 490 21.08 5.70 25.02
N ASN A 491 20.30 5.92 26.09
CA ASN A 491 20.80 5.99 27.46
C ASN A 491 21.27 4.64 28.02
N TRP A 492 20.89 3.53 27.39
CA TRP A 492 21.13 2.18 27.94
C TRP A 492 21.99 1.30 27.05
N TRP A 493 21.99 1.53 25.73
CA TRP A 493 22.76 0.72 24.79
C TRP A 493 23.55 1.62 23.84
N PRO A 494 24.84 1.36 23.63
CA PRO A 494 25.66 2.13 22.69
C PRO A 494 25.49 1.72 21.22
N ASP A 495 25.02 0.51 20.95
CA ASP A 495 24.87 -0.04 19.60
C ASP A 495 23.91 -1.25 19.57
N ALA A 496 23.57 -1.72 18.36
CA ALA A 496 22.68 -2.86 18.16
C ALA A 496 23.25 -4.20 18.65
N LEU A 497 24.59 -4.33 18.77
CA LEU A 497 25.20 -5.54 19.31
C LEU A 497 25.02 -5.62 20.83
N ALA A 498 25.12 -4.50 21.54
CA ALA A 498 24.83 -4.42 22.97
C ALA A 498 23.37 -4.77 23.27
N VAL A 499 22.44 -4.29 22.44
CA VAL A 499 21.02 -4.67 22.50
C VAL A 499 20.85 -6.19 22.34
N ALA A 500 21.43 -6.77 21.29
CA ALA A 500 21.33 -8.21 21.01
C ALA A 500 21.96 -9.08 22.12
N ARG A 501 23.11 -8.66 22.67
CA ARG A 501 23.77 -9.34 23.80
C ARG A 501 22.93 -9.31 25.06
N GLU A 502 22.35 -8.17 25.41
CA GLU A 502 21.52 -8.06 26.60
C GLU A 502 20.22 -8.87 26.44
N LEU A 503 19.57 -8.81 25.27
CA LEU A 503 18.42 -9.65 24.98
C LEU A 503 18.77 -11.13 25.10
N LYS A 504 19.87 -11.59 24.50
CA LYS A 504 20.33 -12.98 24.65
C LYS A 504 20.49 -13.40 26.11
N ARG A 505 20.97 -12.50 26.98
CA ARG A 505 21.15 -12.78 28.41
C ARG A 505 19.82 -12.80 29.18
N ARG A 506 18.89 -11.91 28.86
CA ARG A 506 17.65 -11.67 29.63
C ARG A 506 16.38 -12.23 29.00
N LEU A 507 16.44 -12.82 27.81
CA LEU A 507 15.26 -13.24 27.06
C LEU A 507 14.30 -14.13 27.87
N PRO A 508 14.75 -15.14 28.64
CA PRO A 508 13.81 -15.95 29.45
C PRO A 508 13.05 -15.13 30.50
N GLU A 509 13.74 -14.18 31.17
CA GLU A 509 13.16 -13.27 32.15
C GLU A 509 12.17 -12.31 31.49
N LEU A 510 12.58 -11.68 30.39
CA LEU A 510 11.78 -10.70 29.67
C LEU A 510 10.53 -11.32 29.05
N LEU A 511 10.65 -12.54 28.49
CA LEU A 511 9.52 -13.29 27.95
C LEU A 511 8.46 -13.53 29.04
N LEU A 512 8.89 -14.02 30.22
CA LEU A 512 7.99 -14.28 31.35
C LEU A 512 7.31 -13.01 31.87
N ARG A 513 8.02 -11.88 31.89
CA ARG A 513 7.48 -10.59 32.37
C ARG A 513 6.59 -9.87 31.36
N THR A 514 6.63 -10.29 30.10
CA THR A 514 5.83 -9.72 29.01
C THR A 514 4.51 -10.47 28.83
N GLN A 515 4.48 -11.77 29.16
CA GLN A 515 3.26 -12.59 29.24
C GLN A 515 2.45 -12.24 30.49
#